data_AF-A0A3M2CHG8-F1
#
_entry.id   AF-A0A3M2CHG8-F1
#
_cell.length_a   1.000
_cell.length_b   1.000
_cell.length_c   1.000
_cell.angle_alpha   90.00
_cell.angle_beta   90.00
_cell.angle_gamma   90.00
#
_symmetry.space_group_name_H-M   'P 1'
#
loop_
_entity.id
_entity.type
_entity.pdbx_description
1 polymer ?
#
loop_
_entity_poly.entity_id
_entity_poly.type
_entity_poly.pdbx_seq_one_letter_code
_entity_poly.pdbx_strand_id
1 'polypeptide(L)' 'MEGSMHAIGADGSVWAGPEAVRVALRAVGLGGVSWALGLPVIGPVFGRFYDWFARNRLRWFARRGDDDGCAHGSCKIER' A
#
# COMPACT_ATOMS: atom_id res chain seq x y z
N MET A 1 -15.81 0.79 -0.51
CA MET A 1 -14.63 1.52 -0.02
C MET A 1 -13.43 0.60 -0.19
N GLU A 2 -12.66 0.79 -1.25
CA GLU A 2 -11.46 -0.01 -1.51
C GLU A 2 -10.31 0.59 -0.71
N GLY A 3 -9.88 -0.09 0.35
CA GLY A 3 -8.74 0.39 1.12
C GLY A 3 -7.45 0.22 0.32
N SER A 4 -6.68 1.29 0.12
CA SER A 4 -5.36 1.25 -0.52
C SER A 4 -4.27 1.73 0.45
N MET A 5 -3.05 1.20 0.30
CA MET A 5 -1.89 1.69 1.04
C MET A 5 -1.44 3.03 0.45
N HIS A 6 -1.11 3.98 1.32
CA HIS A 6 -0.49 5.24 0.93
C HIS A 6 0.89 5.34 1.58
N ALA A 7 1.86 5.87 0.85
CA ALA A 7 3.19 6.19 1.35
C ALA A 7 3.44 7.67 1.14
N ILE A 8 4.10 8.31 2.10
CA ILE A 8 4.50 9.72 2.03
C ILE A 8 6.03 9.78 2.08
N GLY A 9 6.61 10.46 1.11
CA GLY A 9 8.05 10.66 0.98
C GLY A 9 8.55 11.79 1.85
N ALA A 10 9.86 11.83 2.08
CA ALA A 10 10.51 12.93 2.81
C ALA A 10 10.39 14.29 2.09
N ASP A 11 10.15 14.27 0.77
CA ASP A 11 9.87 15.43 -0.08
C ASP A 11 8.37 15.81 -0.11
N GLY A 12 7.53 15.10 0.63
CA GLY A 12 6.07 15.30 0.64
C GLY A 12 5.34 14.67 -0.54
N SER A 13 6.02 13.91 -1.40
CA SER A 13 5.37 13.15 -2.46
C SER A 13 4.52 12.02 -1.88
N VAL A 14 3.39 11.74 -2.52
CA VAL A 14 2.43 10.73 -2.05
C VAL A 14 2.27 9.65 -3.13
N TRP A 15 2.45 8.40 -2.72
CA TRP A 15 2.21 7.23 -3.57
C TRP A 15 1.06 6.40 -3.01
N ALA A 16 0.31 5.76 -3.90
CA ALA A 16 -0.84 4.94 -3.52
C ALA A 16 -0.76 3.53 -4.13
N GLY A 17 -1.41 2.58 -3.45
CA GLY A 17 -1.57 1.19 -3.88
C GLY A 17 -0.23 0.47 -4.07
N PRO A 18 -0.01 -0.21 -5.20
CA PRO A 18 1.21 -1.01 -5.42
C PRO A 18 2.48 -0.16 -5.48
N GLU A 19 2.42 1.10 -5.90
CA GLU A 19 3.59 1.99 -5.89
C GLU A 19 4.02 2.38 -4.47
N ALA A 20 3.07 2.55 -3.55
CA ALA A 20 3.39 2.77 -2.14
C ALA A 20 4.21 1.60 -1.56
N VAL A 21 3.89 0.36 -1.95
CA VAL A 21 4.65 -0.84 -1.56
C VAL A 21 6.05 -0.80 -2.15
N ARG A 22 6.19 -0.45 -3.43
CA ARG A 22 7.50 -0.36 -4.11
C ARG A 22 8.40 0.69 -3.48
N VAL A 23 7.85 1.83 -3.07
CA VAL A 23 8.59 2.89 -2.37
C VAL A 23 8.99 2.42 -0.98
N ALA A 24 8.08 1.81 -0.22
CA ALA A 24 8.40 1.24 1.09
C ALA A 24 9.52 0.19 1.01
N LEU A 25 9.48 -0.70 0.00
CA LEU A 25 10.54 -1.68 -0.25
C LEU A 25 11.89 -1.03 -0.55
N ARG A 26 11.93 0.06 -1.33
CA ARG A 26 13.18 0.80 -1.55
C ARG A 26 13.69 1.43 -0.26
N ALA A 27 12.81 2.01 0.56
CA ALA A 27 13.18 2.68 1.80
C ALA A 27 13.85 1.72 2.80
N VAL A 28 13.45 0.45 2.84
CA VAL A 28 14.04 -0.58 3.73
C VAL A 28 15.24 -1.32 3.10
N GLY A 29 15.76 -0.85 1.96
CA GLY A 29 16.93 -1.45 1.31
C GLY A 29 16.61 -2.64 0.37
N LEU A 30 15.34 -3.00 0.18
CA LEU A 30 14.90 -4.05 -0.75
C LEU A 30 14.67 -3.51 -2.18
N GLY A 31 15.58 -2.65 -2.65
CA GLY A 31 15.48 -2.00 -3.96
C GLY A 31 15.42 -2.99 -5.14
N GLY A 32 16.13 -4.12 -5.04
CA GLY A 32 16.08 -5.18 -6.06
C GLY A 32 14.69 -5.82 -6.21
N VAL A 33 13.97 -6.01 -5.10
CA VAL A 33 12.59 -6.52 -5.12
C VAL A 33 11.64 -5.47 -5.71
N SER A 34 11.79 -4.21 -5.30
CA SER A 34 11.03 -3.08 -5.86
C SER A 34 11.22 -2.91 -7.38
N TRP A 35 12.42 -3.20 -7.87
CA TRP A 35 12.74 -3.19 -9.29
C TRP A 35 12.07 -4.36 -10.03
N ALA A 36 12.18 -5.58 -9.51
CA ALA A 36 11.53 -6.76 -10.10
C ALA A 36 10.00 -6.58 -10.21
N LEU A 37 9.38 -6.02 -9.16
CA LEU A 37 7.94 -5.68 -9.15
C LEU A 37 7.56 -4.56 -10.12
N GLY A 38 8.54 -3.85 -10.69
CA GLY A 38 8.33 -2.81 -11.70
C GLY A 38 8.47 -3.27 -13.14
N LEU A 39 8.83 -4.53 -13.38
CA LEU A 39 9.03 -5.04 -14.73
C LEU A 39 7.70 -5.03 -15.52
N PRO A 40 7.70 -4.77 -16.84
CA PRO A 40 6.48 -4.58 -17.63
C PRO A 40 5.53 -5.79 -17.62
N VAL A 41 6.04 -6.98 -17.30
CA VAL A 41 5.22 -8.21 -17.15
C VAL A 41 4.82 -8.44 -15.69
N ILE A 42 5.72 -8.18 -14.74
CA ILE A 42 5.50 -8.48 -13.31
C ILE A 42 4.64 -7.41 -12.64
N GLY A 43 4.83 -6.14 -13.00
CA GLY A 43 4.08 -4.99 -12.51
C GLY A 43 2.56 -5.14 -12.63
N PRO A 44 1.99 -5.44 -13.81
CA PRO A 44 0.54 -5.61 -13.93
C PRO A 44 0.01 -6.81 -13.13
N VAL A 45 0.79 -7.91 -13.03
CA VAL A 45 0.42 -9.07 -12.20
C VAL A 45 0.42 -8.69 -10.72
N PHE A 46 1.44 -7.97 -10.27
CA PHE A 46 1.56 -7.49 -8.88
C PHE A 46 0.42 -6.52 -8.54
N GLY A 47 0.10 -5.57 -9.42
CA GLY A 47 -1.02 -4.66 -9.21
C GLY A 47 -2.34 -5.42 -9.04
N ARG A 48 -2.61 -6.41 -9.90
CA ARG A 48 -3.85 -7.19 -9.82
C ARG A 48 -3.91 -8.10 -8.59
N PHE A 49 -2.78 -8.69 -8.20
CA PHE A 49 -2.66 -9.45 -6.96
C PHE A 49 -2.86 -8.53 -5.74
N TYR A 50 -2.27 -7.33 -5.77
CA TYR A 50 -2.41 -6.33 -4.72
C TYR A 50 -3.86 -5.89 -4.58
N ASP A 51 -4.58 -5.60 -5.67
CA ASP A 51 -6.00 -5.21 -5.62
C ASP A 51 -6.89 -6.32 -5.04
N TRP A 52 -6.62 -7.57 -5.42
CA TRP A 52 -7.33 -8.71 -4.84
C TRP A 52 -7.01 -8.88 -3.34
N PHE A 53 -5.74 -8.74 -2.96
CA PHE A 53 -5.31 -8.80 -1.57
C PHE A 53 -5.93 -7.66 -0.75
N ALA A 54 -5.86 -6.42 -1.25
CA ALA A 54 -6.38 -5.22 -0.58
C ALA A 54 -7.88 -5.31 -0.31
N ARG A 55 -8.66 -5.91 -1.22
CA ARG A 55 -10.10 -6.15 -1.04
C ARG A 55 -10.39 -7.23 0.00
N ASN A 56 -9.52 -8.24 0.12
CA ASN A 56 -9.73 -9.34 1.06
C ASN A 56 -9.01 -9.15 2.41
N ARG A 57 -8.05 -8.20 2.52
CA ARG A 57 -7.20 -8.06 3.71
C ARG A 57 -8.01 -7.79 4.97
N LEU A 58 -9.07 -6.97 4.87
CA LEU A 58 -9.94 -6.68 6.01
C LEU A 58 -10.75 -7.91 6.42
N ARG A 59 -11.05 -8.82 5.49
CA ARG A 59 -11.76 -10.07 5.81
C ARG A 59 -10.87 -11.07 6.54
N TRP A 60 -9.56 -11.06 6.26
CA TRP A 60 -8.61 -12.03 6.84
C TRP A 60 -7.88 -11.51 8.07
N PHE A 61 -7.62 -10.21 8.11
CA PHE A 61 -6.72 -9.59 9.08
C PHE A 61 -7.35 -8.46 9.88
N ALA A 62 -8.58 -8.03 9.59
CA ALA A 62 -9.23 -7.08 10.50
C ALA A 62 -9.51 -7.80 11.83
N ARG A 63 -8.86 -7.33 12.89
CA ARG A 63 -9.37 -7.54 14.24
C ARG A 63 -10.66 -6.74 14.35
N ARG A 64 -11.69 -7.36 14.92
CA ARG A 64 -12.96 -6.70 15.22
C ARG A 64 -12.64 -5.51 16.15
N GLY A 65 -12.59 -4.29 15.62
CA GLY A 65 -12.23 -3.07 16.36
C GLY A 65 -11.06 -2.23 15.84
N ASP A 66 -10.40 -2.57 14.73
CA ASP A 66 -9.30 -1.74 14.15
C ASP A 66 -9.82 -0.50 13.37
N ASP A 67 -10.90 0.11 13.88
CA ASP A 67 -11.51 1.34 13.39
C ASP A 67 -11.16 2.54 14.31
N ASP A 68 -10.30 2.34 15.30
CA ASP A 68 -10.05 3.26 16.44
C ASP A 68 -9.38 4.59 16.05
N GLY A 69 -9.09 4.85 14.77
CA GLY A 69 -8.44 6.09 14.32
C GLY A 69 -8.89 6.68 12.99
N CYS A 70 -9.78 6.01 12.24
CA CYS A 70 -10.23 6.46 10.92
C CYS A 70 -11.75 6.56 10.86
N ALA A 71 -12.32 7.60 11.47
CA ALA A 71 -13.76 7.74 11.68
C ALA A 71 -14.63 7.67 10.39
N HIS A 72 -14.06 7.79 9.19
CA HIS A 72 -14.81 7.66 7.92
C HIS A 72 -13.97 7.05 6.77
N GLY A 73 -13.00 6.18 7.09
CA GLY A 73 -12.11 5.62 6.06
C GLY A 73 -11.03 6.59 5.57
N SER A 74 -10.83 7.71 6.27
CA SER A 74 -9.72 8.63 6.09
C SER A 74 -8.88 8.68 7.37
N CYS A 75 -7.57 8.41 7.24
CA CYS A 75 -6.61 8.61 8.30
C CYS A 75 -6.09 10.05 8.22
N LYS A 76 -6.31 10.85 9.26
CA LYS A 76 -5.77 12.20 9.32
C LYS A 76 -4.33 12.10 9.80
N ILE A 77 -3.37 12.37 8.92
CA ILE A 77 -1.96 12.44 9.27
C ILE A 77 -1.69 13.88 9.74
N GLU A 78 -1.51 14.08 11.05
CA GLU A 78 -1.07 15.37 11.60
C GLU A 78 0.44 15.50 11.39
N ARG A 79 0.87 16.67 10.88
CA ARG A 79 2.25 16.97 10.48
C ARG A 79 3.00 17.66 11.62
#